data_AF-A0A3S5E3E4-F1
#
_entry.id   AF-A0A3S5E3E4-F1
#
_cell.length_a   1.000
_cell.length_b   1.000
_cell.length_c   1.000
_cell.angle_alpha   90.00
_cell.angle_beta   90.00
_cell.angle_gamma   90.00
#
_symmetry.space_group_name_H-M   'P 1'
#
loop_
_entity.id
_entity.type
_entity.pdbx_description
1 polymer ?
#
loop_
_entity_poly.entity_id
_entity_poly.type
_entity_poly.pdbx_seq_one_letter_code
_entity_poly.pdbx_strand_id
1 'polypeptide(L)'
;MASGFFAILDDIAALMDDVAVTSKIATQKTAGILGDDLAVNAEKATGFLSSRELPVLWAITKGSFINKLIILPIAFLLNWLYKPAIEMILILGGIYLAFEGVEKIIEFLFHRSKKGHEVIKESDEEENSEASEKAKINSAIRTDFILSIEIVIIALGTVIQQEHPLLTQIITVTFVSFLATVGVYGIVALIVRMDDAGFSLIKKSHDKGFFSKIGHLLVKALPVIIKLLGIVGTVALILVSGGIFAHNIHYLHELLPTWPAMLKEFTFGLVGGIAAVAVFTLGKSIYSLVTKK
;
A
#
# COMPACT_ATOMS: atom_id res chain seq x y z
N MET A 1 -22.97 44.84 13.85
CA MET A 1 -21.59 44.38 14.14
C MET A 1 -21.53 42.93 14.59
N ALA A 2 -22.52 42.39 15.33
CA ALA A 2 -22.55 40.97 15.71
C ALA A 2 -22.89 39.99 14.57
N SER A 3 -23.64 40.41 13.54
CA SER A 3 -24.08 39.52 12.45
C SER A 3 -22.95 38.99 11.56
N GLY A 4 -21.87 39.76 11.36
CA GLY A 4 -20.74 39.33 10.53
C GLY A 4 -19.92 38.20 11.15
N PHE A 5 -19.82 38.15 12.49
CA PHE A 5 -19.11 37.08 13.19
C PHE A 5 -19.88 35.76 13.13
N PHE A 6 -21.20 35.81 13.34
CA PHE A 6 -22.05 34.62 13.23
C PHE A 6 -22.15 34.10 11.80
N ALA A 7 -22.15 34.97 10.79
CA ALA A 7 -22.10 34.55 9.39
C ALA A 7 -20.82 33.78 9.05
N ILE A 8 -19.64 34.22 9.53
CA ILE A 8 -18.38 33.50 9.31
C ILE A 8 -18.39 32.13 10.00
N LEU A 9 -18.99 32.03 11.20
CA LEU A 9 -19.12 30.75 11.88
C LEU A 9 -20.08 29.80 11.15
N ASP A 10 -21.16 30.33 10.57
CA ASP A 10 -22.12 29.56 9.77
C ASP A 10 -21.47 29.06 8.47
N ASP A 11 -20.67 29.90 7.80
CA ASP A 11 -19.89 29.51 6.62
C ASP A 11 -18.86 28.42 6.96
N ILE A 12 -18.18 28.52 8.11
CA ILE A 12 -17.27 27.46 8.58
C ILE A 12 -18.05 26.18 8.89
N ALA A 13 -19.22 26.27 9.52
CA ALA A 13 -20.04 25.11 9.85
C ALA A 13 -20.52 24.38 8.59
N ALA A 14 -21.00 25.12 7.58
CA ALA A 14 -21.39 24.57 6.28
C ALA A 14 -20.20 23.90 5.58
N LEU A 15 -19.03 24.56 5.58
CA LEU A 15 -17.82 24.00 4.99
C LEU A 15 -17.36 22.72 5.71
N MET A 16 -17.46 22.67 7.04
CA MET A 16 -17.14 21.47 7.81
C MET A 16 -18.10 20.32 7.55
N ASP A 17 -19.39 20.60 7.32
CA ASP A 17 -20.38 19.58 6.95
C ASP A 17 -20.06 18.98 5.57
N ASP A 18 -19.77 19.83 4.57
CA ASP A 18 -19.34 19.39 3.24
C ASP A 18 -18.06 18.56 3.30
N VAL A 19 -17.06 19.01 4.07
CA VAL A 19 -15.83 18.25 4.29
C VAL A 19 -16.14 16.90 4.95
N ALA A 20 -17.02 16.84 5.95
CA ALA A 20 -17.35 15.60 6.64
C ALA A 20 -18.05 14.59 5.73
N VAL A 21 -19.08 15.02 4.99
CA VAL A 21 -19.82 14.18 4.04
C VAL A 21 -18.90 13.69 2.93
N THR A 22 -18.13 14.59 2.33
CA THR A 22 -17.27 14.24 1.21
C THR A 22 -16.11 13.36 1.65
N SER A 23 -15.52 13.62 2.82
CA SER A 23 -14.47 12.76 3.39
C SER A 23 -14.99 11.35 3.66
N LYS A 24 -16.24 11.21 4.13
CA LYS A 24 -16.87 9.90 4.31
C LYS A 24 -16.98 9.15 2.98
N ILE A 25 -17.49 9.80 1.94
CA ILE A 25 -17.66 9.18 0.62
C ILE A 25 -16.30 8.82 0.01
N ALA A 26 -15.33 9.74 0.08
CA ALA A 26 -13.97 9.51 -0.41
C ALA A 26 -13.31 8.34 0.34
N THR A 27 -13.43 8.28 1.66
CA THR A 27 -12.92 7.17 2.49
C THR A 27 -13.61 5.85 2.13
N GLN A 28 -14.92 5.87 1.87
CA GLN A 28 -15.66 4.67 1.44
C GLN A 28 -15.17 4.16 0.07
N LYS A 29 -14.92 5.07 -0.88
CA LYS A 29 -14.39 4.73 -2.21
C LYS A 29 -12.95 4.23 -2.16
N THR A 30 -12.15 4.70 -1.21
CA THR A 30 -10.77 4.23 -1.02
C THR A 30 -10.68 3.01 -0.10
N ALA A 31 -11.75 2.57 0.56
CA ALA A 31 -11.70 1.50 1.56
C ALA A 31 -11.12 0.17 1.04
N GLY A 32 -11.42 -0.20 -0.20
CA GLY A 32 -10.83 -1.39 -0.84
C GLY A 32 -9.31 -1.24 -0.98
N ILE A 33 -8.88 -0.13 -1.58
CA ILE A 33 -7.46 0.19 -1.78
C ILE A 33 -6.71 0.34 -0.44
N LEU A 34 -7.38 0.83 0.62
CA LEU A 34 -6.80 0.93 1.97
C LEU A 34 -6.56 -0.45 2.60
N GLY A 35 -7.45 -1.41 2.32
CA GLY A 35 -7.25 -2.81 2.70
C GLY A 35 -6.05 -3.42 2.00
N ASP A 36 -5.90 -3.15 0.71
CA ASP A 36 -4.74 -3.58 -0.08
C ASP A 36 -3.45 -2.92 0.42
N ASP A 37 -3.46 -1.61 0.68
CA ASP A 37 -2.34 -0.86 1.24
C ASP A 37 -1.91 -1.40 2.60
N LEU A 38 -2.88 -1.78 3.44
CA LEU A 38 -2.61 -2.46 4.70
C LEU A 38 -1.93 -3.80 4.50
N ALA A 39 -2.43 -4.64 3.59
CA ALA A 39 -1.85 -5.95 3.33
C ALA A 39 -0.40 -5.83 2.82
N VAL A 40 -0.16 -4.93 1.87
CA VAL A 40 1.17 -4.71 1.28
C VAL A 40 2.13 -4.11 2.32
N ASN A 41 1.71 -3.09 3.08
CA ASN A 41 2.56 -2.50 4.11
C ASN A 41 2.83 -3.47 5.27
N ALA A 42 1.84 -4.28 5.66
CA ALA A 42 2.02 -5.30 6.68
C ALA A 42 3.00 -6.40 6.23
N GLU A 43 2.91 -6.86 4.98
CA GLU A 43 3.90 -7.77 4.38
C GLU A 43 5.30 -7.15 4.42
N LYS A 44 5.44 -5.89 3.95
CA LYS A 44 6.74 -5.22 3.90
C LYS A 44 7.33 -5.04 5.29
N ALA A 45 6.54 -4.67 6.29
CA ALA A 45 7.01 -4.42 7.65
C ALA A 45 7.39 -5.70 8.43
N THR A 46 6.74 -6.83 8.15
CA THR A 46 6.94 -8.09 8.88
C THR A 46 8.04 -8.98 8.29
N GLY A 47 8.59 -8.63 7.12
CA GLY A 47 9.72 -9.35 6.49
C GLY A 47 11.10 -8.98 7.03
N PHE A 48 11.18 -8.18 8.10
CA PHE A 48 12.43 -7.75 8.73
C PHE A 48 12.77 -8.64 9.95
N LEU A 49 14.03 -8.62 10.40
CA LEU A 49 14.42 -9.31 11.64
C LEU A 49 13.48 -8.88 12.78
N SER A 50 12.96 -9.84 13.53
CA SER A 50 11.90 -9.65 14.54
C SER A 50 12.19 -8.58 15.60
N SER A 51 13.46 -8.25 15.84
CA SER A 51 13.87 -7.19 16.77
C SER A 51 13.83 -5.78 16.20
N ARG A 52 13.64 -5.61 14.88
CA ARG A 52 13.72 -4.32 14.16
C ARG A 52 12.44 -3.90 13.45
N GLU A 53 11.35 -4.66 13.56
CA GLU A 53 10.09 -4.39 12.86
C GLU A 53 9.50 -3.01 13.18
N LEU A 54 9.49 -2.60 14.46
CA LEU A 54 8.95 -1.30 14.90
C LEU A 54 9.79 -0.09 14.43
N PRO A 55 11.13 -0.06 14.61
CA PRO A 55 11.97 0.99 14.05
C PRO A 55 11.87 1.12 12.53
N VAL A 56 11.81 0.00 11.82
CA VAL A 56 11.65 -0.05 10.37
C VAL A 56 10.29 0.49 9.95
N LEU A 57 9.21 0.06 10.61
CA LEU A 57 7.87 0.57 10.39
C LEU A 57 7.84 2.09 10.56
N TRP A 58 8.49 2.61 11.59
CA TRP A 58 8.57 4.05 11.82
C TRP A 58 9.33 4.81 10.72
N ALA A 59 10.39 4.21 10.18
CA ALA A 59 11.12 4.77 9.03
C ALA A 59 10.23 4.80 7.78
N ILE A 60 9.48 3.73 7.52
CA ILE A 60 8.51 3.65 6.42
C ILE A 60 7.41 4.70 6.61
N THR A 61 6.79 4.79 7.79
CA THR A 61 5.74 5.77 8.10
C THR A 61 6.22 7.21 7.88
N LYS A 62 7.44 7.53 8.30
CA LYS A 62 8.03 8.87 8.06
C LYS A 62 8.24 9.14 6.58
N GLY A 63 8.78 8.17 5.84
CA GLY A 63 8.95 8.28 4.39
C GLY A 63 7.62 8.47 3.67
N SER A 64 6.62 7.67 4.04
CA SER A 64 5.24 7.74 3.55
C SER A 64 4.58 9.09 3.80
N PHE A 65 4.78 9.66 4.99
CA PHE A 65 4.26 10.97 5.32
C PHE A 65 4.87 12.08 4.43
N ILE A 66 6.18 12.03 4.20
CA ILE A 66 6.88 12.95 3.30
C ILE A 66 6.37 12.78 1.87
N ASN A 67 6.20 11.54 1.41
CA ASN A 67 5.64 11.24 0.09
C ASN A 67 4.28 11.91 -0.09
N LYS A 68 3.36 11.77 0.87
CA LYS A 68 2.01 12.36 0.80
C LYS A 68 2.05 13.89 0.81
N LEU A 69 2.96 14.49 1.58
CA LEU A 69 3.18 15.94 1.58
C LEU A 69 3.64 16.47 0.21
N ILE A 70 4.35 15.65 -0.57
CA ILE A 70 4.80 15.98 -1.94
C ILE A 70 3.69 15.67 -2.96
N ILE A 71 3.02 14.52 -2.85
CA ILE A 71 1.99 14.07 -3.78
C ILE A 71 0.81 15.04 -3.79
N LEU A 72 0.32 15.47 -2.63
CA LEU A 72 -0.87 16.35 -2.54
C LEU A 72 -0.75 17.62 -3.40
N PRO A 73 0.25 18.50 -3.20
CA PRO A 73 0.38 19.71 -4.01
C PRO A 73 0.63 19.42 -5.49
N ILE A 74 1.39 18.36 -5.81
CA ILE A 74 1.62 17.95 -7.20
C ILE A 74 0.32 17.47 -7.85
N ALA A 75 -0.49 16.69 -7.15
CA ALA A 75 -1.77 16.19 -7.65
C ALA A 75 -2.75 17.33 -7.93
N PHE A 76 -2.86 18.31 -7.03
CA PHE A 76 -3.68 19.51 -7.25
C PHE A 76 -3.18 20.34 -8.43
N LEU A 77 -1.85 20.53 -8.53
CA LEU A 77 -1.24 21.29 -9.62
C LEU A 77 -1.41 20.59 -10.98
N LEU A 78 -1.16 19.27 -11.04
CA LEU A 78 -1.35 18.47 -12.25
C LEU A 78 -2.81 18.40 -12.65
N ASN A 79 -3.74 18.31 -11.70
CA ASN A 79 -5.17 18.32 -12.00
C ASN A 79 -5.60 19.67 -12.63
N TRP A 80 -5.03 20.77 -12.15
CA TRP A 80 -5.29 22.10 -12.74
C TRP A 80 -4.60 22.29 -14.11
N LEU A 81 -3.40 21.77 -14.29
CA LEU A 81 -2.59 21.98 -15.50
C LEU A 81 -2.95 21.00 -16.63
N TYR A 82 -2.99 19.70 -16.33
CA TYR A 82 -3.19 18.63 -17.30
C TYR A 82 -3.61 17.31 -16.63
N LYS A 83 -4.92 17.11 -16.48
CA LYS A 83 -5.52 15.91 -15.84
C LYS A 83 -5.01 14.57 -16.39
N PRO A 84 -4.82 14.35 -17.71
CA PRO A 84 -4.34 13.06 -18.23
C PRO A 84 -2.93 12.66 -17.78
N ALA A 85 -2.09 13.60 -17.29
CA ALA A 85 -0.79 13.23 -16.71
C ALA A 85 -0.94 12.33 -15.48
N ILE A 86 -1.99 12.56 -14.68
CA ILE A 86 -2.28 11.78 -13.48
C ILE A 86 -2.55 10.31 -13.85
N GLU A 87 -3.37 10.09 -14.87
CA GLU A 87 -3.70 8.76 -15.38
C GLU A 87 -2.44 8.02 -15.89
N MET A 88 -1.56 8.71 -16.62
CA MET A 88 -0.30 8.12 -17.09
C MET A 88 0.64 7.74 -15.94
N ILE A 89 0.78 8.60 -14.92
CA ILE A 89 1.61 8.31 -13.75
C ILE A 89 1.08 7.08 -13.02
N LEU A 90 -0.24 6.98 -12.85
CA LEU A 90 -0.88 5.80 -12.26
C LEU A 90 -0.60 4.55 -13.07
N ILE A 91 -0.82 4.56 -14.38
CA ILE A 91 -0.60 3.39 -15.23
C ILE A 91 0.85 2.91 -15.16
N LEU A 92 1.82 3.84 -15.17
CA LEU A 92 3.24 3.49 -14.99
C LEU A 92 3.51 2.87 -13.62
N GLY A 93 2.91 3.41 -12.56
CA GLY A 93 2.97 2.81 -11.22
C GLY A 93 2.33 1.42 -11.17
N GLY A 94 1.17 1.25 -11.81
CA GLY A 94 0.47 -0.02 -11.94
C GLY A 94 1.29 -1.08 -12.66
N ILE A 95 2.03 -0.71 -13.71
CA ILE A 95 2.97 -1.61 -14.40
C ILE A 95 4.08 -2.08 -13.43
N TYR A 96 4.65 -1.16 -12.65
CA TYR A 96 5.66 -1.51 -11.64
C TYR A 96 5.11 -2.46 -10.57
N LEU A 97 3.91 -2.20 -10.04
CA LEU A 97 3.27 -3.08 -9.05
C LEU A 97 2.91 -4.45 -9.62
N ALA A 98 2.41 -4.49 -10.86
CA ALA A 98 2.10 -5.74 -11.54
C ALA A 98 3.37 -6.57 -11.78
N PHE A 99 4.47 -5.91 -12.17
CA PHE A 99 5.78 -6.54 -12.29
C PHE A 99 6.23 -7.14 -10.95
N GLU A 100 6.23 -6.36 -9.86
CA GLU A 100 6.66 -6.82 -8.54
C GLU A 100 5.78 -7.98 -8.03
N GLY A 101 4.46 -7.89 -8.21
CA GLY A 101 3.53 -8.95 -7.81
C GLY A 101 3.76 -10.25 -8.57
N VAL A 102 3.96 -10.20 -9.88
CA VAL A 102 4.22 -11.40 -10.70
C VAL A 102 5.60 -11.98 -10.43
N GLU A 103 6.62 -11.15 -10.23
CA GLU A 103 7.97 -11.60 -9.85
C GLU A 103 7.92 -12.44 -8.57
N LYS A 104 7.22 -11.97 -7.54
CA LYS A 104 7.00 -12.74 -6.29
C LYS A 104 6.25 -14.06 -6.51
N ILE A 105 5.22 -14.07 -7.36
CA ILE A 105 4.49 -15.30 -7.71
C ILE A 105 5.42 -16.31 -8.38
N ILE A 106 6.22 -15.86 -9.35
CA ILE A 106 7.20 -16.69 -10.06
C ILE A 106 8.22 -17.23 -9.05
N GLU A 107 8.79 -16.39 -8.20
CA GLU A 107 9.74 -16.82 -7.18
C GLU A 107 9.15 -17.91 -6.27
N PHE A 108 7.92 -17.70 -5.79
CA PHE A 108 7.23 -18.66 -4.94
C PHE A 108 6.96 -20.01 -5.63
N LEU A 109 6.62 -20.00 -6.92
CA LEU A 109 6.30 -21.21 -7.69
C LEU A 109 7.56 -21.98 -8.12
N PHE A 110 8.62 -21.27 -8.57
CA PHE A 110 9.80 -21.88 -9.17
C PHE A 110 10.95 -22.15 -8.18
N HIS A 111 11.03 -21.45 -7.04
CA HIS A 111 12.05 -21.73 -6.00
C HIS A 111 11.60 -22.72 -4.93
N ARG A 112 10.46 -23.40 -5.10
CA ARG A 112 10.00 -24.49 -4.20
C ARG A 112 10.81 -25.79 -4.32
N SER A 113 11.76 -25.87 -5.27
CA SER A 113 12.60 -27.05 -5.55
C SER A 113 13.96 -27.06 -4.81
N LYS A 114 14.02 -26.53 -3.59
CA LYS A 114 15.06 -26.94 -2.61
C LYS A 114 14.37 -27.41 -1.32
N LYS A 115 13.94 -28.68 -1.31
CA LYS A 115 13.72 -29.41 -0.06
C LYS A 115 15.02 -30.09 0.34
N GLY A 116 15.45 -29.84 1.56
CA GLY A 116 16.46 -30.64 2.26
C GLY A 116 17.76 -29.89 2.48
N HIS A 117 18.00 -29.50 3.74
CA HIS A 117 19.30 -29.21 4.36
C HIS A 117 20.37 -28.55 3.46
N GLU A 118 20.49 -27.23 3.55
CA GLU A 118 21.71 -26.39 3.34
C GLU A 118 21.35 -24.98 2.84
N VAL A 119 20.57 -24.23 3.62
CA VAL A 119 20.45 -22.76 3.44
C VAL A 119 20.57 -22.05 4.79
N ILE A 120 21.49 -22.51 5.65
CA ILE A 120 21.90 -21.78 6.87
C ILE A 120 23.42 -21.53 6.86
N LYS A 121 24.07 -21.50 5.68
CA LYS A 121 25.52 -21.25 5.63
C LYS A 121 26.04 -20.32 4.53
N GLU A 122 25.18 -19.76 3.67
CA GLU A 122 25.65 -18.80 2.64
C GLU A 122 24.81 -17.52 2.51
N SER A 123 23.81 -17.28 3.38
CA SER A 123 23.01 -16.03 3.35
C SER A 123 23.13 -15.17 4.61
N ASP A 124 23.80 -15.64 5.68
CA ASP A 124 23.83 -14.92 6.95
C ASP A 124 24.84 -13.76 7.01
N GLU A 125 25.81 -13.70 6.08
CA GLU A 125 26.85 -12.65 6.10
C GLU A 125 26.50 -11.42 5.23
N GLU A 126 25.61 -11.53 4.25
CA GLU A 126 25.22 -10.40 3.37
C GLU A 126 23.82 -9.83 3.66
N GLU A 127 22.89 -10.59 4.26
CA GLU A 127 21.54 -10.10 4.63
C GLU A 127 21.51 -9.17 5.84
N ASN A 128 22.61 -9.09 6.59
CA ASN A 128 22.70 -8.36 7.87
C ASN A 128 23.32 -6.96 7.76
N SER A 129 23.55 -6.47 6.54
CA SER A 129 24.09 -5.12 6.33
C SER A 129 22.98 -4.08 6.47
N GLU A 130 23.27 -2.96 7.15
CA GLU A 130 22.38 -1.78 7.17
C GLU A 130 21.99 -1.32 5.75
N ALA A 131 22.82 -1.64 4.75
CA ALA A 131 22.56 -1.35 3.35
C ALA A 131 21.37 -2.16 2.79
N SER A 132 21.26 -3.46 3.13
CA SER A 132 20.13 -4.31 2.75
C SER A 132 18.83 -3.84 3.43
N GLU A 133 18.89 -3.47 4.71
CA GLU A 133 17.74 -2.93 5.44
C GLU A 133 17.24 -1.62 4.82
N LYS A 134 18.15 -0.67 4.55
CA LYS A 134 17.83 0.60 3.87
C LYS A 134 17.25 0.38 2.48
N ALA A 135 17.77 -0.59 1.71
CA ALA A 135 17.23 -0.92 0.40
C ALA A 135 15.78 -1.45 0.49
N LYS A 136 15.49 -2.33 1.46
CA LYS A 136 14.12 -2.83 1.72
C LYS A 136 13.18 -1.71 2.17
N ILE A 137 13.63 -0.82 3.06
CA ILE A 137 12.86 0.37 3.47
C ILE A 137 12.54 1.26 2.27
N ASN A 138 13.52 1.56 1.42
CA ASN A 138 13.31 2.38 0.23
C ASN A 138 12.37 1.73 -0.78
N SER A 139 12.44 0.41 -0.94
CA SER A 139 11.46 -0.34 -1.74
C SER A 139 10.05 -0.19 -1.17
N ALA A 140 9.87 -0.37 0.13
CA ALA A 140 8.57 -0.21 0.79
C ALA A 140 8.01 1.22 0.63
N ILE A 141 8.86 2.24 0.78
CA ILE A 141 8.48 3.64 0.58
C ILE A 141 8.06 3.91 -0.87
N ARG A 142 8.68 3.26 -1.86
CA ARG A 142 8.28 3.39 -3.29
C ARG A 142 6.94 2.73 -3.56
N THR A 143 6.70 1.55 -2.99
CA THR A 143 5.40 0.87 -3.12
C THR A 143 4.30 1.71 -2.48
N ASP A 144 4.51 2.21 -1.25
CA ASP A 144 3.56 3.13 -0.59
C ASP A 144 3.37 4.44 -1.37
N PHE A 145 4.41 4.98 -2.02
CA PHE A 145 4.26 6.16 -2.89
C PHE A 145 3.24 5.91 -4.00
N ILE A 146 3.30 4.76 -4.66
CA ILE A 146 2.37 4.39 -5.73
C ILE A 146 0.95 4.22 -5.19
N LEU A 147 0.80 3.47 -4.08
CA LEU A 147 -0.49 3.26 -3.42
C LEU A 147 -1.11 4.57 -2.91
N SER A 148 -0.27 5.46 -2.36
CA SER A 148 -0.66 6.79 -1.89
C SER A 148 -1.16 7.68 -3.03
N ILE A 149 -0.52 7.62 -4.21
CA ILE A 149 -0.98 8.36 -5.39
C ILE A 149 -2.39 7.91 -5.76
N GLU A 150 -2.67 6.61 -5.76
CA GLU A 150 -4.01 6.09 -6.08
C GLU A 150 -5.07 6.54 -5.07
N ILE A 151 -4.80 6.44 -3.77
CA ILE A 151 -5.69 6.93 -2.71
C ILE A 151 -6.00 8.42 -2.91
N VAL A 152 -4.96 9.23 -3.14
CA VAL A 152 -5.09 10.68 -3.35
C VAL A 152 -5.95 10.98 -4.57
N ILE A 153 -5.78 10.24 -5.67
CA ILE A 153 -6.51 10.47 -6.92
C ILE A 153 -7.97 10.02 -6.81
N ILE A 154 -8.26 8.89 -6.19
CA ILE A 154 -9.65 8.44 -5.94
C ILE A 154 -10.36 9.46 -5.04
N ALA A 155 -9.68 9.93 -3.99
CA ALA A 155 -10.22 10.97 -3.12
C ALA A 155 -10.45 12.28 -3.90
N LEU A 156 -9.45 12.76 -4.64
CA LEU A 156 -9.53 13.98 -5.44
C LEU A 156 -10.63 13.90 -6.50
N GLY A 157 -10.72 12.79 -7.22
CA GLY A 157 -11.77 12.54 -8.21
C GLY A 157 -13.17 12.54 -7.59
N THR A 158 -13.31 12.06 -6.35
CA THR A 158 -14.58 12.11 -5.62
C THR A 158 -15.01 13.52 -5.29
N VAL A 159 -14.08 14.38 -4.84
CA VAL A 159 -14.41 15.77 -4.51
C VAL A 159 -14.66 16.62 -5.77
N ILE A 160 -13.91 16.35 -6.85
CA ILE A 160 -14.09 17.04 -8.14
C ILE A 160 -15.44 16.68 -8.78
N GLN A 161 -15.87 15.41 -8.72
CA GLN A 161 -17.17 14.97 -9.25
C GLN A 161 -18.36 15.68 -8.60
N GLN A 162 -18.19 16.20 -7.38
CA GLN A 162 -19.23 16.90 -6.64
C GLN A 162 -19.12 18.43 -6.77
N GLU A 163 -18.25 18.95 -7.65
CA GLU A 163 -18.07 20.38 -7.96
C GLU A 163 -17.76 21.27 -6.73
N HIS A 164 -17.19 20.68 -5.68
CA HIS A 164 -16.88 21.40 -4.44
C HIS A 164 -15.79 22.47 -4.63
N PRO A 165 -15.78 23.53 -3.80
CA PRO A 165 -14.73 24.54 -3.78
C PRO A 165 -13.33 23.94 -3.54
N LEU A 166 -12.29 24.61 -4.05
CA LEU A 166 -10.89 24.19 -3.89
C LEU A 166 -10.50 23.97 -2.42
N LEU A 167 -11.03 24.77 -1.49
CA LEU A 167 -10.72 24.64 -0.07
C LEU A 167 -11.26 23.32 0.51
N THR A 168 -12.50 22.95 0.16
CA THR A 168 -13.10 21.65 0.51
C THR A 168 -12.29 20.49 -0.09
N GLN A 169 -11.89 20.62 -1.36
CA GLN A 169 -11.01 19.63 -2.02
C GLN A 169 -9.72 19.40 -1.26
N ILE A 170 -9.00 20.47 -0.90
CA ILE A 170 -7.73 20.39 -0.19
C ILE A 170 -7.93 19.73 1.18
N ILE A 171 -8.92 20.18 1.95
CA ILE A 171 -9.15 19.66 3.31
C ILE A 171 -9.54 18.17 3.25
N THR A 172 -10.50 17.81 2.39
CA THR A 172 -10.98 16.43 2.28
C THR A 172 -9.88 15.48 1.82
N VAL A 173 -9.15 15.79 0.75
CA VAL A 173 -8.11 14.89 0.22
C VAL A 173 -6.96 14.76 1.22
N THR A 174 -6.58 15.86 1.89
CA THR A 174 -5.57 15.84 2.96
C THR A 174 -6.03 14.98 4.13
N PHE A 175 -7.28 15.15 4.57
CA PHE A 175 -7.85 14.38 5.67
C PHE A 175 -7.87 12.88 5.36
N VAL A 176 -8.35 12.47 4.19
CA VAL A 176 -8.38 11.06 3.76
C VAL A 176 -6.97 10.49 3.68
N SER A 177 -6.01 11.23 3.12
CA SER A 177 -4.62 10.79 3.01
C SER A 177 -3.93 10.63 4.37
N PHE A 178 -4.22 11.54 5.30
CA PHE A 178 -3.73 11.46 6.67
C PHE A 178 -4.36 10.28 7.43
N LEU A 179 -5.68 10.11 7.32
CA LEU A 179 -6.42 9.01 7.92
C LEU A 179 -5.91 7.66 7.40
N ALA A 180 -5.65 7.56 6.10
CA ALA A 180 -5.04 6.37 5.48
C ALA A 180 -3.69 6.05 6.13
N THR A 181 -2.81 7.04 6.26
CA THR A 181 -1.48 6.86 6.85
C THR A 181 -1.58 6.37 8.30
N VAL A 182 -2.34 7.07 9.14
CA VAL A 182 -2.47 6.72 10.55
C VAL A 182 -3.19 5.39 10.73
N GLY A 183 -4.25 5.15 9.96
CA GLY A 183 -5.04 3.93 10.01
C GLY A 183 -4.26 2.70 9.59
N VAL A 184 -3.63 2.73 8.41
CA VAL A 184 -2.87 1.61 7.86
C VAL A 184 -1.67 1.30 8.75
N TYR A 185 -0.76 2.27 8.97
CA TYR A 185 0.43 2.03 9.78
C TYR A 185 0.10 1.77 11.26
N GLY A 186 -0.99 2.33 11.77
CA GLY A 186 -1.49 2.04 13.12
C GLY A 186 -1.91 0.58 13.26
N ILE A 187 -2.67 0.04 12.29
CA ILE A 187 -3.06 -1.37 12.32
C ILE A 187 -1.84 -2.28 12.12
N VAL A 188 -0.93 -1.96 11.20
CA VAL A 188 0.32 -2.72 11.01
C VAL A 188 1.14 -2.76 12.30
N ALA A 189 1.28 -1.62 13.00
CA ALA A 189 1.97 -1.56 14.28
C ALA A 189 1.32 -2.43 15.37
N LEU A 190 -0.02 -2.52 15.38
CA LEU A 190 -0.74 -3.40 16.30
C LEU A 190 -0.49 -4.88 15.98
N ILE A 191 -0.43 -5.24 14.70
CA ILE A 191 -0.14 -6.62 14.26
C ILE A 191 1.28 -7.02 14.69
N VAL A 192 2.27 -6.17 14.41
CA VAL A 192 3.67 -6.41 14.79
C VAL A 192 3.83 -6.53 16.30
N ARG A 193 3.15 -5.65 17.07
CA ARG A 193 3.24 -5.64 18.54
C ARG A 193 2.44 -6.76 19.22
N MET A 194 1.80 -7.63 18.46
CA MET A 194 1.06 -8.76 18.98
C MET A 194 1.95 -9.74 19.75
N ASP A 195 3.21 -9.91 19.31
CA ASP A 195 4.18 -10.80 19.96
C ASP A 195 4.63 -10.27 21.33
N ASP A 196 5.08 -9.01 21.38
CA ASP A 196 5.48 -8.33 22.62
C ASP A 196 4.34 -8.33 23.65
N ALA A 197 3.11 -8.07 23.18
CA ALA A 197 1.92 -8.13 24.02
C ALA A 197 1.67 -9.56 24.54
N GLY A 198 1.84 -10.56 23.68
CA GLY A 198 1.74 -11.98 24.03
C GLY A 198 2.75 -12.38 25.10
N PHE A 199 4.02 -12.04 24.91
CA PHE A 199 5.08 -12.32 25.89
C PHE A 199 4.85 -11.58 27.21
N SER A 200 4.42 -10.33 27.16
CA SER A 200 4.06 -9.54 28.36
C SER A 200 2.93 -10.19 29.16
N LEU A 201 1.92 -10.75 28.48
CA LEU A 201 0.82 -11.48 29.11
C LEU A 201 1.29 -12.79 29.77
N ILE A 202 2.15 -13.56 29.11
CA ILE A 202 2.73 -14.79 29.67
C ILE A 202 3.53 -14.47 30.94
N LYS A 203 4.40 -13.45 30.87
CA LYS A 203 5.25 -13.04 31.99
C LYS A 203 4.43 -12.54 33.18
N LYS A 204 3.43 -11.67 32.95
CA LYS A 204 2.57 -11.12 34.02
C LYS A 204 1.66 -12.16 34.66
N SER A 205 1.29 -13.20 33.92
CA SER A 205 0.45 -14.28 34.42
C SER A 205 1.23 -15.43 35.08
N HIS A 206 2.56 -15.30 35.22
CA HIS A 206 3.43 -16.39 35.69
C HIS A 206 3.20 -17.71 34.95
N ASP A 207 2.90 -17.61 33.65
CA ASP A 207 2.54 -18.72 32.77
C ASP A 207 1.34 -19.57 33.26
N LYS A 208 0.39 -18.96 33.99
CA LYS A 208 -0.79 -19.64 34.52
C LYS A 208 -2.08 -18.88 34.23
N GLY A 209 -3.16 -19.63 34.06
CA GLY A 209 -4.51 -19.08 33.87
C GLY A 209 -4.83 -18.65 32.44
N PHE A 210 -5.97 -17.95 32.28
CA PHE A 210 -6.52 -17.58 30.98
C PHE A 210 -5.61 -16.60 30.20
N PHE A 211 -4.97 -15.66 30.90
CA PHE A 211 -4.08 -14.67 30.28
C PHE A 211 -2.80 -15.29 29.70
N SER A 212 -2.23 -16.34 30.32
CA SER A 212 -1.12 -17.11 29.72
C SER A 212 -1.57 -17.79 28.43
N LYS A 213 -2.76 -18.41 28.40
CA LYS A 213 -3.30 -19.04 27.18
C LYS A 213 -3.48 -18.05 26.04
N ILE A 214 -3.98 -16.83 26.31
CA ILE A 214 -4.05 -15.76 25.31
C ILE A 214 -2.65 -15.38 24.86
N GLY A 215 -1.71 -15.19 25.78
CA GLY A 215 -0.33 -14.84 25.42
C GLY A 215 0.33 -15.86 24.50
N HIS A 216 0.20 -17.16 24.81
CA HIS A 216 0.67 -18.25 23.93
C HIS A 216 -0.04 -18.28 22.58
N LEU A 217 -1.33 -17.95 22.53
CA LEU A 217 -2.08 -17.84 21.28
C LEU A 217 -1.53 -16.70 20.40
N LEU A 218 -1.29 -15.52 20.98
CA LEU A 218 -0.74 -14.36 20.26
C LEU A 218 0.64 -14.66 19.66
N VAL A 219 1.57 -15.20 20.47
CA VAL A 219 2.92 -15.57 20.03
C VAL A 219 2.88 -16.64 18.92
N LYS A 220 2.00 -17.64 19.05
CA LYS A 220 1.85 -18.70 18.03
C LYS A 220 1.11 -18.23 16.78
N ALA A 221 0.25 -17.22 16.88
CA ALA A 221 -0.48 -16.67 15.75
C ALA A 221 0.42 -15.82 14.86
N LEU A 222 1.42 -15.13 15.43
CA LEU A 222 2.29 -14.22 14.68
C LEU A 222 2.92 -14.87 13.43
N PRO A 223 3.59 -16.04 13.49
CA PRO A 223 4.18 -16.65 12.28
C PRO A 223 3.15 -16.98 11.21
N VAL A 224 1.92 -17.34 11.61
CA VAL A 224 0.81 -17.63 10.71
C VAL A 224 0.34 -16.34 10.04
N ILE A 225 0.19 -15.26 10.81
CA ILE A 225 -0.21 -13.94 10.29
C ILE A 225 0.83 -13.44 9.28
N ILE A 226 2.13 -13.50 9.60
CA ILE A 226 3.21 -13.06 8.68
C ILE A 226 3.14 -13.84 7.36
N LYS A 227 2.96 -15.17 7.43
CA LYS A 227 2.85 -16.01 6.24
C LYS A 227 1.60 -15.69 5.40
N LEU A 228 0.46 -15.44 6.06
CA LEU A 228 -0.76 -15.04 5.38
C LEU A 228 -0.62 -13.66 4.74
N LEU A 229 -0.02 -12.70 5.44
CA LEU A 229 0.26 -11.36 4.93
C LEU A 229 1.14 -11.38 3.68
N GLY A 230 2.14 -12.28 3.60
CA GLY A 230 2.93 -12.44 2.37
C GLY A 230 2.10 -12.83 1.15
N ILE A 231 1.13 -13.74 1.34
CA ILE A 231 0.23 -14.16 0.25
C ILE A 231 -0.77 -13.05 -0.07
N VAL A 232 -1.41 -12.48 0.95
CA VAL A 232 -2.43 -11.44 0.77
C VAL A 232 -1.80 -10.18 0.17
N GLY A 233 -0.61 -9.76 0.61
CA GLY A 233 0.13 -8.63 0.05
C GLY A 233 0.51 -8.84 -1.41
N THR A 234 0.95 -10.04 -1.79
CA THR A 234 1.21 -10.37 -3.20
C THR A 234 -0.07 -10.31 -4.05
N VAL A 235 -1.19 -10.83 -3.54
CA VAL A 235 -2.49 -10.73 -4.23
C VAL A 235 -2.95 -9.27 -4.32
N ALA A 236 -2.76 -8.48 -3.28
CA ALA A 236 -3.07 -7.05 -3.25
C ALA A 236 -2.27 -6.27 -4.31
N LEU A 237 -0.98 -6.54 -4.50
CA LEU A 237 -0.19 -5.91 -5.58
C LEU A 237 -0.80 -6.16 -6.97
N ILE A 238 -1.31 -7.37 -7.21
CA ILE A 238 -1.98 -7.73 -8.47
C ILE A 238 -3.37 -7.06 -8.57
N LEU A 239 -4.15 -7.06 -7.49
CA LEU A 239 -5.48 -6.43 -7.48
C LEU A 239 -5.39 -4.92 -7.70
N VAL A 240 -4.51 -4.23 -6.97
CA VAL A 240 -4.29 -2.78 -7.09
C VAL A 240 -3.83 -2.43 -8.51
N SER A 241 -2.81 -3.09 -9.04
CA SER A 241 -2.37 -2.84 -10.42
C SER A 241 -3.48 -3.08 -11.45
N GLY A 242 -4.27 -4.14 -11.24
CA GLY A 242 -5.47 -4.44 -12.00
C GLY A 242 -6.55 -3.35 -11.93
N GLY A 243 -6.82 -2.82 -10.74
CA GLY A 243 -7.73 -1.71 -10.49
C GLY A 243 -7.27 -0.42 -11.20
N ILE A 244 -5.98 -0.12 -11.12
CA ILE A 244 -5.36 0.98 -11.87
C ILE A 244 -5.61 0.80 -13.37
N PHE A 245 -5.37 -0.39 -13.93
CA PHE A 245 -5.60 -0.64 -15.35
C PHE A 245 -7.10 -0.57 -15.72
N ALA A 246 -7.98 -1.16 -14.91
CA ALA A 246 -9.42 -1.19 -15.16
C ALA A 246 -10.07 0.20 -15.14
N HIS A 247 -9.58 1.11 -14.30
CA HIS A 247 -10.12 2.46 -14.16
C HIS A 247 -9.47 3.48 -15.11
N ASN A 248 -8.20 3.31 -15.48
CA ASN A 248 -7.47 4.31 -16.27
C ASN A 248 -7.33 3.94 -17.76
N ILE A 249 -7.55 2.67 -18.13
CA ILE A 249 -7.51 2.25 -19.54
C ILE A 249 -8.94 2.05 -20.03
N HIS A 250 -9.45 3.04 -20.77
CA HIS A 250 -10.83 3.10 -21.26
C HIS A 250 -11.27 1.81 -21.98
N TYR A 251 -10.36 1.21 -22.76
CA TYR A 251 -10.61 -0.05 -23.49
C TYR A 251 -10.79 -1.26 -22.57
N LEU A 252 -10.08 -1.32 -21.45
CA LEU A 252 -10.21 -2.38 -20.44
C LEU A 252 -11.47 -2.21 -19.59
N HIS A 253 -12.00 -0.99 -19.51
CA HIS A 253 -13.22 -0.70 -18.76
C HIS A 253 -14.43 -1.45 -19.32
N GLU A 254 -14.54 -1.56 -20.65
CA GLU A 254 -15.64 -2.26 -21.34
C GLU A 254 -15.39 -3.76 -21.54
N LEU A 255 -14.15 -4.21 -21.38
CA LEU A 255 -13.80 -5.63 -21.46
C LEU A 255 -14.32 -6.37 -20.23
N LEU A 256 -14.98 -7.51 -20.45
CA LEU A 256 -15.54 -8.41 -19.42
C LEU A 256 -16.58 -7.73 -18.48
N PRO A 257 -17.65 -7.12 -19.00
CA PRO A 257 -18.62 -6.37 -18.19
C PRO A 257 -19.43 -7.26 -17.22
N THR A 258 -19.50 -8.56 -17.49
CA THR A 258 -20.24 -9.54 -16.67
C THR A 258 -19.40 -10.16 -15.56
N TRP A 259 -18.10 -9.87 -15.50
CA TRP A 259 -17.21 -10.45 -14.50
C TRP A 259 -17.28 -9.68 -13.17
N PRO A 260 -17.13 -10.37 -12.02
CA PRO A 260 -16.95 -9.70 -10.74
C PRO A 260 -15.71 -8.80 -10.76
N ALA A 261 -15.80 -7.62 -10.15
CA ALA A 261 -14.73 -6.60 -10.15
C ALA A 261 -13.37 -7.18 -9.72
N MET A 262 -13.33 -7.88 -8.59
CA MET A 262 -12.09 -8.52 -8.10
C MET A 262 -11.47 -9.49 -9.10
N LEU A 263 -12.29 -10.28 -9.81
CA LEU A 263 -11.76 -11.24 -10.77
C LEU A 263 -11.19 -10.51 -11.99
N LYS A 264 -11.89 -9.48 -12.47
CA LYS A 264 -11.45 -8.63 -13.57
C LYS A 264 -10.13 -7.94 -13.26
N GLU A 265 -10.05 -7.26 -12.12
CA GLU A 265 -8.85 -6.58 -11.63
C GLU A 265 -7.69 -7.57 -11.51
N PHE A 266 -7.92 -8.71 -10.85
CA PHE A 266 -6.89 -9.75 -10.72
C PHE A 266 -6.36 -10.22 -12.08
N THR A 267 -7.24 -10.43 -13.07
CA THR A 267 -6.81 -10.84 -14.41
C THR A 267 -5.99 -9.77 -15.13
N PHE A 268 -6.39 -8.50 -15.03
CA PHE A 268 -5.68 -7.41 -15.67
C PHE A 268 -4.31 -7.18 -15.03
N GLY A 269 -4.23 -7.21 -13.70
CA GLY A 269 -2.98 -7.13 -12.97
C GLY A 269 -2.04 -8.28 -13.34
N LEU A 270 -2.56 -9.51 -13.41
CA LEU A 270 -1.75 -10.69 -13.74
C LEU A 270 -1.22 -10.63 -15.18
N VAL A 271 -2.09 -10.31 -16.15
CA VAL A 271 -1.70 -10.17 -17.56
C VAL A 271 -0.71 -9.03 -17.75
N GLY A 272 -0.98 -7.88 -17.14
CA GLY A 272 -0.08 -6.73 -17.17
C GLY A 272 1.29 -7.04 -16.54
N GLY A 273 1.31 -7.78 -15.43
CA GLY A 273 2.53 -8.18 -14.75
C GLY A 273 3.35 -9.19 -15.55
N ILE A 274 2.71 -10.20 -16.14
CA ILE A 274 3.38 -11.15 -17.04
C ILE A 274 3.99 -10.41 -18.24
N ALA A 275 3.24 -9.49 -18.85
CA ALA A 275 3.73 -8.66 -19.95
C ALA A 275 4.93 -7.80 -19.51
N ALA A 276 4.86 -7.18 -18.33
CA ALA A 276 5.94 -6.37 -17.79
C ALA A 276 7.21 -7.19 -17.53
N VAL A 277 7.09 -8.37 -16.92
CA VAL A 277 8.20 -9.31 -16.69
C VAL A 277 8.81 -9.75 -18.02
N ALA A 278 7.99 -10.08 -19.03
CA ALA A 278 8.45 -10.46 -20.36
C ALA A 278 9.23 -9.32 -21.04
N VAL A 279 8.71 -8.09 -20.99
CA VAL A 279 9.39 -6.91 -21.55
C VAL A 279 10.72 -6.66 -20.84
N PHE A 280 10.75 -6.76 -19.52
CA PHE A 280 11.98 -6.55 -18.74
C PHE A 280 13.05 -7.63 -19.03
N THR A 281 12.65 -8.90 -19.09
CA THR A 281 13.57 -10.01 -19.42
C THR A 281 14.09 -9.92 -20.85
N LEU A 282 13.24 -9.59 -21.82
CA LEU A 282 13.66 -9.36 -23.21
C LEU A 282 14.61 -8.16 -23.31
N GLY A 283 14.30 -7.05 -22.63
CA GLY A 283 15.17 -5.87 -22.59
C GLY A 283 16.55 -6.16 -22.00
N LYS A 284 16.61 -6.93 -20.90
CA LYS A 284 17.88 -7.36 -20.30
C LYS A 284 18.68 -8.27 -21.24
N SER A 285 18.00 -9.18 -21.94
CA SER A 285 18.64 -10.05 -22.94
C SER A 285 19.25 -9.25 -24.09
N ILE A 286 18.49 -8.32 -24.66
CA ILE A 286 18.95 -7.42 -25.74
C ILE A 286 20.11 -6.54 -25.26
N TYR A 287 20.00 -5.92 -24.09
CA TYR A 287 21.08 -5.11 -23.52
C TYR A 287 22.36 -5.92 -23.29
N SER A 288 22.23 -7.15 -22.79
CA SER A 288 23.38 -8.06 -22.61
C SER A 288 24.02 -8.50 -23.92
N LEU A 289 23.25 -8.59 -25.01
CA LEU A 289 23.74 -8.88 -26.35
C LEU A 289 24.46 -7.67 -26.98
N VAL A 290 24.01 -6.46 -26.69
CA VAL A 290 24.62 -5.20 -27.16
C VAL A 290 25.89 -4.86 -26.38
N THR A 291 25.95 -5.14 -25.08
CA THR A 291 27.11 -4.82 -24.22
C THR A 291 28.18 -5.91 -24.19
N LYS A 292 27.90 -7.13 -24.67
CA LYS A 292 28.90 -8.19 -24.89
C LYS A 292 29.65 -8.07 -26.23
N LYS A 293 29.44 -6.98 -26.98
CA LYS A 293 30.13 -6.67 -28.23
C LYS A 293 31.09 -5.51 -28.01
#